data_AF-A0A851SK36-F1
#
_entry.id   AF-A0A851SK36-F1
#
_cell.length_a   1.000
_cell.length_b   1.000
_cell.length_c   1.000
_cell.angle_alpha   90.00
_cell.angle_beta   90.00
_cell.angle_gamma   90.00
#
_symmetry.space_group_name_H-M   'P 1'
#
loop_
_entity.id
_entity.type
_entity.pdbx_description
1 polymer ?
#
loop_
_entity_poly.entity_id
_entity_poly.type
_entity_poly.pdbx_seq_one_letter_code
_entity_poly.pdbx_strand_id
1 'polypeptide(L)'
;LQHHMLEPVQRIPRYELLLKDYVRKLPPQSPDRGDAERALEMIFMVAKHSNAAIAEMERLQNLWVVYQRLGLEDDIVDPSNELIKEGPIQKISTRNNSTSEKYLFL
;
A
#
# COMPACT_ATOMS: atom_id res chain seq x y z
N LEU A 1 6.10 12.31 -18.65
CA LEU A 1 6.78 11.38 -17.71
C LEU A 1 5.80 10.57 -16.86
N GLN A 2 4.82 11.17 -16.17
CA GLN A 2 3.82 10.45 -15.37
C GLN A 2 2.99 9.41 -16.18
N HIS A 3 2.65 9.71 -17.44
CA HIS A 3 1.90 8.77 -18.29
C HIS A 3 2.72 7.57 -18.80
N HIS A 4 4.07 7.60 -18.70
CA HIS A 4 4.92 6.46 -19.09
C HIS A 4 5.08 5.42 -17.99
N MET A 5 4.68 5.73 -16.74
CA MET A 5 4.72 4.80 -15.62
C MET A 5 3.47 3.91 -15.54
N LEU A 6 2.43 4.20 -16.33
CA LEU A 6 1.21 3.39 -16.36
C LEU A 6 1.44 2.03 -17.05
N GLU A 7 2.20 1.99 -18.14
CA GLU A 7 2.45 0.75 -18.89
C GLU A 7 3.21 -0.32 -18.08
N PRO A 8 4.29 -0.01 -17.32
CA PRO A 8 4.93 -0.99 -16.45
C PRO A 8 4.03 -1.51 -15.33
N VAL A 9 3.21 -0.65 -14.72
CA VAL A 9 2.28 -1.01 -13.64
C VAL A 9 1.16 -1.93 -14.15
N GLN A 10 0.68 -1.70 -15.37
CA GLN A 10 -0.38 -2.51 -16.00
C GLN A 10 0.11 -3.86 -16.55
N ARG A 11 1.42 -4.05 -16.72
CA ARG A 11 1.98 -5.29 -17.29
C ARG A 11 1.78 -6.49 -16.38
N ILE A 12 1.90 -6.34 -15.06
CA ILE A 12 1.77 -7.45 -14.12
C ILE A 12 0.35 -8.05 -14.13
N PRO A 13 -0.73 -7.25 -13.95
CA PRO A 13 -2.10 -7.77 -14.07
C PRO A 13 -2.38 -8.38 -15.45
N ARG A 14 -1.82 -7.79 -16.51
CA ARG A 14 -2.00 -8.29 -17.88
C ARG A 14 -1.36 -9.65 -18.09
N TYR A 15 -0.13 -9.86 -17.64
CA TYR A 15 0.53 -11.16 -17.77
C TYR A 15 -0.15 -12.24 -16.91
N GLU A 16 -0.68 -11.86 -15.74
CA GLU A 16 -1.48 -12.77 -14.91
C GLU A 16 -2.71 -13.29 -15.68
N LEU A 17 -3.48 -12.38 -16.30
CA LEU A 17 -4.64 -12.75 -17.11
C LEU A 17 -4.26 -13.66 -18.29
N LEU A 18 -3.20 -13.30 -19.02
CA LEU A 18 -2.74 -14.07 -20.18
C LEU A 18 -2.26 -15.48 -19.78
N LEU A 19 -1.51 -15.61 -18.68
CA LEU A 19 -1.02 -16.90 -18.20
C LEU A 19 -2.15 -17.77 -17.63
N LYS A 20 -3.11 -17.19 -16.90
CA LYS A 20 -4.32 -17.92 -16.48
C LYS A 20 -5.07 -18.50 -17.66
N ASP A 21 -5.26 -17.69 -18.70
CA ASP A 21 -5.93 -18.12 -19.92
C ASP A 21 -5.13 -19.18 -20.68
N TYR A 22 -3.80 -19.07 -20.69
CA TYR A 22 -2.91 -20.03 -21.31
C TYR A 22 -2.96 -21.40 -20.62
N VAL A 23 -2.76 -21.44 -19.29
CA VAL A 23 -2.84 -22.67 -18.48
C VAL A 23 -4.20 -23.34 -18.65
N ARG A 24 -5.29 -22.58 -18.67
CA ARG A 24 -6.65 -23.10 -18.86
C ARG A 24 -6.84 -23.80 -20.22
N LYS A 25 -6.13 -23.34 -21.26
CA LYS A 25 -6.23 -23.90 -22.62
C LYS A 25 -5.24 -25.03 -22.87
N LEU A 26 -4.28 -25.27 -21.97
CA LEU A 26 -3.32 -26.34 -22.14
C LEU A 26 -3.95 -27.72 -21.92
N PRO A 27 -3.63 -28.72 -22.78
CA PRO A 27 -3.96 -30.10 -22.51
C PRO A 27 -3.33 -30.58 -21.21
N PRO A 28 -3.96 -31.53 -20.48
CA PRO A 28 -3.43 -31.98 -19.20
C PRO A 28 -2.02 -32.57 -19.25
N GLN A 29 -1.68 -33.22 -20.36
CA GLN A 29 -0.38 -33.87 -20.60
C GLN A 29 0.59 -32.97 -21.37
N SER A 30 0.30 -31.66 -21.48
CA SER A 30 1.21 -30.73 -22.13
C SER A 30 2.53 -30.66 -21.35
N PRO A 31 3.69 -30.80 -22.01
CA PRO A 31 4.98 -30.65 -21.35
C PRO A 31 5.16 -29.24 -20.78
N ASP A 32 4.48 -28.23 -21.34
CA ASP A 32 4.58 -26.83 -20.93
C ASP A 32 3.71 -26.48 -19.73
N ARG A 33 2.81 -27.38 -19.31
CA ARG A 33 1.84 -27.08 -18.24
C ARG A 33 2.52 -26.76 -16.91
N GLY A 34 3.55 -27.53 -16.55
CA GLY A 34 4.28 -27.31 -15.30
C GLY A 34 5.04 -25.98 -15.30
N ASP A 35 5.62 -25.58 -16.44
CA ASP A 35 6.29 -24.29 -16.58
C ASP A 35 5.31 -23.13 -16.54
N ALA A 36 4.17 -23.26 -17.22
CA ALA A 36 3.12 -22.24 -17.23
C ALA A 36 2.50 -22.01 -15.84
N GLU A 37 2.29 -23.07 -15.05
CA GLU A 37 1.79 -22.97 -13.67
C GLU A 37 2.82 -22.28 -12.75
N ARG A 38 4.12 -22.63 -12.86
CA ARG A 38 5.20 -21.93 -12.14
C ARG A 38 5.30 -20.45 -12.52
N ALA A 39 5.20 -20.14 -13.81
CA ALA A 39 5.22 -18.76 -14.29
C ALA A 39 4.06 -17.96 -13.71
N LEU A 40 2.87 -18.55 -13.66
CA LEU A 40 1.69 -17.92 -13.08
C LEU A 40 1.88 -17.63 -11.57
N GLU A 41 2.44 -18.58 -10.82
CA GLU A 41 2.75 -18.40 -9.40
C GLU A 41 3.77 -17.26 -9.18
N MET A 42 4.83 -17.22 -9.98
CA MET A 42 5.83 -16.14 -9.91
C MET A 42 5.22 -14.77 -10.17
N ILE A 43 4.37 -14.64 -11.19
CA ILE A 43 3.70 -13.36 -11.48
C ILE A 43 2.78 -12.95 -10.35
N PHE A 44 2.04 -13.89 -9.75
CA PHE A 44 1.20 -13.61 -8.60
C PHE A 44 2.02 -13.09 -7.40
N MET A 45 3.17 -13.70 -7.12
CA MET A 45 4.05 -13.26 -6.04
C MET A 45 4.63 -11.86 -6.30
N VAL A 46 5.04 -11.57 -7.54
CA VAL A 46 5.52 -10.24 -7.93
C VAL A 46 4.40 -9.19 -7.83
N ALA A 47 3.18 -9.53 -8.22
CA ALA A 47 2.02 -8.65 -8.07
C ALA A 47 1.75 -8.32 -6.60
N LYS A 48 1.74 -9.34 -5.74
CA LYS A 48 1.54 -9.18 -4.29
C LYS A 48 2.61 -8.30 -3.67
N HIS A 49 3.88 -8.54 -4.00
CA HIS A 49 4.98 -7.72 -3.50
C HIS A 49 4.89 -6.26 -3.99
N SER A 50 4.56 -6.05 -5.26
CA SER A 50 4.42 -4.71 -5.84
C SER A 50 3.28 -3.92 -5.17
N ASN A 51 2.14 -4.58 -4.93
CA ASN A 51 1.01 -3.97 -4.21
C ASN A 51 1.37 -3.61 -2.77
N ALA A 52 2.12 -4.47 -2.07
CA ALA A 52 2.59 -4.19 -0.72
C ALA A 52 3.55 -2.98 -0.68
N ALA A 53 4.45 -2.87 -1.65
CA ALA A 53 5.36 -1.73 -1.76
C ALA A 53 4.62 -0.41 -2.06
N ILE A 54 3.60 -0.44 -2.91
CA ILE A 54 2.75 0.73 -3.18
C ILE A 54 2.00 1.15 -1.91
N ALA A 55 1.38 0.20 -1.22
CA ALA A 55 0.66 0.47 0.03
C ALA A 55 1.58 1.06 1.10
N GLU A 56 2.81 0.56 1.23
CA GLU A 56 3.80 1.11 2.15
C GLU A 56 4.21 2.54 1.77
N MET A 57 4.37 2.82 0.47
CA MET A 57 4.67 4.17 0.01
C MET A 57 3.53 5.16 0.33
N GLU A 58 2.28 4.77 0.09
CA GLU A 58 1.11 5.59 0.43
C GLU A 58 0.99 5.81 1.95
N ARG A 59 1.26 4.76 2.75
CA ARG A 59 1.28 4.83 4.22
C ARG A 59 2.33 5.84 4.71
N LEU A 60 3.56 5.77 4.20
CA LEU A 60 4.64 6.69 4.55
C LEU A 60 4.33 8.13 4.13
N GLN A 61 3.71 8.32 2.96
CA GLN A 61 3.27 9.65 2.51
C GLN A 61 2.22 10.25 3.45
N ASN A 62 1.21 9.46 3.87
CA ASN A 62 0.19 9.91 4.80
C ASN A 62 0.78 10.25 6.18
N LEU A 63 1.69 9.42 6.68
CA LEU A 63 2.40 9.68 7.94
C LEU A 63 3.21 10.99 7.86
N TRP A 64 3.86 11.24 6.72
CA TRP A 64 4.59 12.49 6.47
C TRP A 64 3.68 13.72 6.56
N VAL A 65 2.48 13.65 5.99
CA VAL A 65 1.48 14.74 6.08
C VAL A 65 1.07 14.99 7.53
N VAL A 66 0.92 13.94 8.34
CA VAL A 66 0.60 14.08 9.78
C VAL A 66 1.74 14.79 10.52
N TYR A 67 2.99 14.40 10.30
CA TYR A 67 4.14 15.04 10.95
C TYR A 67 4.28 16.51 10.59
N GLN A 68 4.05 16.88 9.32
CA GLN A 68 4.00 18.27 8.90
C GLN A 68 2.90 19.06 9.63
N ARG A 69 1.71 18.48 9.81
CA ARG A 69 0.59 19.13 10.53
C ARG A 69 0.87 19.29 12.03
N LEU A 70 1.70 18.41 12.60
CA LEU A 70 2.16 18.51 13.99
C LEU A 70 3.35 19.47 14.17
N GLY A 71 3.95 19.95 13.08
CA GLY A 71 5.13 20.82 13.12
C GLY A 71 6.39 20.12 13.63
N LEU A 72 6.49 18.79 13.44
CA LEU A 72 7.66 18.01 13.80
C LEU A 72 8.70 18.08 12.67
N GLU A 73 9.96 18.34 13.04
CA GLU A 73 11.10 18.37 12.11
C GLU A 73 11.55 16.94 11.74
N ASP A 74 12.33 16.81 10.66
CA ASP A 74 12.77 15.53 10.07
C ASP A 74 13.42 14.57 11.08
N ASP A 75 14.07 15.11 12.11
CA ASP A 75 14.82 14.33 13.12
C ASP A 75 13.92 13.58 14.12
N ILE A 76 12.60 13.82 14.12
CA ILE A 76 11.63 13.24 15.06
C ILE A 76 10.68 12.22 14.36
N VAL A 77 10.83 12.04 13.05
CA VAL A 77 10.01 11.13 12.23
C VAL A 77 10.47 9.69 12.47
N ASP A 78 9.60 8.86 13.06
CA ASP A 78 9.81 7.41 13.13
C ASP A 78 8.90 6.71 12.11
N PRO A 79 9.46 6.11 11.04
CA PRO A 79 8.71 5.48 9.97
C PRO A 79 7.96 4.20 10.40
N SER A 80 8.24 3.67 11.61
CA SER A 80 7.52 2.54 12.19
C SER A 80 6.15 2.92 12.74
N ASN A 81 5.85 4.22 12.90
CA ASN A 81 4.53 4.67 13.37
C ASN A 81 3.45 4.42 12.33
N GLU A 82 2.23 4.15 12.80
CA GLU A 82 1.04 3.94 11.98
C GLU A 82 -0.07 4.87 12.45
N LEU A 83 -0.67 5.63 11.53
CA LEU A 83 -1.86 6.42 11.84
C LEU A 83 -3.06 5.48 11.93
N ILE A 84 -3.62 5.37 13.12
CA ILE A 84 -4.81 4.57 13.41
C ILE A 84 -6.07 5.42 13.16
N LYS A 85 -6.07 6.68 13.60
CA LYS A 85 -7.23 7.57 13.47
C LYS A 85 -6.88 9.05 13.62
N GLU A 86 -7.63 9.93 12.96
CA GLU A 86 -7.57 11.37 13.21
C GLU A 86 -8.95 12.01 13.35
N GLY A 87 -9.05 13.17 14.00
CA GLY A 87 -10.28 13.96 14.04
C GLY A 87 -10.39 14.96 15.21
N PRO A 88 -11.45 15.80 15.20
CA PRO A 88 -11.73 16.70 16.29
C PRO A 88 -12.19 15.94 17.54
N ILE A 89 -11.70 16.38 18.70
CA ILE A 89 -12.05 15.87 20.02
C ILE A 89 -12.32 17.03 20.98
N GLN A 90 -13.11 16.76 22.01
CA GLN A 90 -13.31 17.68 23.12
C GLN A 90 -12.46 17.24 24.32
N LYS A 91 -11.39 18.00 24.61
CA LYS A 91 -10.53 17.74 25.75
C LYS A 91 -11.14 18.40 27.00
N ILE A 92 -11.39 17.59 28.04
CA ILE A 92 -11.84 18.06 29.35
C ILE A 92 -10.66 17.95 30.31
N SER A 93 -10.34 19.03 31.03
CA SER A 93 -9.27 19.06 32.02
C SER A 93 -9.82 19.41 33.39
N THR A 94 -9.70 18.46 34.33
CA THR A 94 -10.14 18.61 35.72
C THR A 94 -9.27 19.58 36.52
N ARG A 95 -7.97 19.68 36.18
CA ARG A 95 -7.00 20.53 36.89
C ARG A 95 -7.30 22.02 36.81
N ASN A 96 -7.87 22.47 35.70
CA ASN A 96 -8.21 23.88 35.46
C ASN A 96 -9.70 24.07 35.12
N ASN A 97 -10.53 23.04 35.36
CA ASN A 97 -11.97 23.00 35.08
C ASN A 97 -12.34 23.59 33.70
N SER A 98 -11.62 23.19 32.65
CA SER A 98 -11.76 23.75 31.31
C SER A 98 -12.04 22.69 30.27
N THR A 99 -12.78 23.10 29.24
CA THR A 99 -13.10 22.28 28.07
C THR A 99 -12.59 22.98 26.82
N SER A 100 -11.85 22.26 25.98
CA SER A 100 -11.27 22.83 24.74
C SER A 100 -11.39 21.86 23.58
N GLU A 101 -11.71 22.35 22.40
CA GLU A 101 -11.62 21.58 21.16
C GLU A 101 -10.15 21.40 20.74
N LYS A 102 -9.82 20.18 20.31
CA LYS A 102 -8.50 19.80 19.79
C LYS A 102 -8.66 18.90 18.58
N TYR A 103 -7.68 18.89 17.70
CA TYR A 103 -7.59 17.89 16.64
C TYR A 103 -6.55 16.86 17.07
N LEU A 104 -6.94 15.59 17.09
CA LEU A 104 -6.10 14.47 17.54
C LEU A 104 -5.64 13.65 16.33
N PHE A 105 -4.39 13.21 16.38
CA PHE A 105 -3.83 12.13 15.56
C PHE A 105 -3.45 11.00 16.52
N LEU A 106 -3.94 9.78 16.26
CA LEU A 106 -3.67 8.57 17.01
C LEU A 106 -2.91 7.58 16.13
#